data_AF-A0A2L2LC65-F1
#
_entry.id   AF-A0A2L2LC65-F1
#
_cell.length_a   1.000
_cell.length_b   1.000
_cell.length_c   1.000
_cell.angle_alpha   90.00
_cell.angle_beta   90.00
_cell.angle_gamma   90.00
#
_symmetry.space_group_name_H-M   'P 1'
#
loop_
_entity.id
_entity.type
_entity.pdbx_description
1 polymer ?
#
loop_
_entity_poly.entity_id
_entity_poly.type
_entity_poly.pdbx_seq_one_letter_code
_entity_poly.pdbx_strand_id
1 'polypeptide(L)'
;MNDRDAHSQVVRWVETVTGIDTIKAYQSGPAPTTPYNMVNMLGSRDIRAHEQVIEFADQGPDVKASPVIEVEWSFSVHAYGSNPTDNLRGIRSAAKLSQVMEPMLPSLIVHEVSQIRHVPDWINNQWQPRAQLDLFVRGLTRDGFLLDVIEQTEINIERV
;
A
#
# COMPACT_ATOMS: atom_id res chain seq x y z
N MET A 1 -7.08 7.58 1.56
CA MET A 1 -6.30 6.71 0.65
C MET A 1 -7.09 5.43 0.47
N ASN A 2 -7.29 4.95 -0.77
CA ASN A 2 -7.87 3.62 -1.02
C ASN A 2 -6.79 2.67 -1.57
N ASP A 3 -7.12 1.38 -1.63
CA ASP A 3 -6.20 0.31 -2.08
C ASP A 3 -5.67 0.55 -3.51
N ARG A 4 -6.52 1.02 -4.42
CA ARG A 4 -6.14 1.31 -5.81
C ARG A 4 -5.08 2.42 -5.88
N ASP A 5 -5.25 3.46 -5.08
CA ASP A 5 -4.36 4.61 -5.03
C ASP A 5 -3.03 4.20 -4.39
N ALA A 6 -3.07 3.43 -3.29
CA ALA A 6 -1.87 2.87 -2.65
C ALA A 6 -1.06 1.99 -3.63
N HIS A 7 -1.72 1.07 -4.33
CA HIS A 7 -1.07 0.22 -5.34
C HIS A 7 -0.46 1.04 -6.48
N SER A 8 -1.16 2.09 -6.94
CA SER A 8 -0.63 2.97 -8.01
C SER A 8 0.61 3.74 -7.57
N GLN A 9 0.63 4.25 -6.34
CA GLN A 9 1.79 4.98 -5.81
C GLN A 9 2.99 4.05 -5.62
N VAL A 10 2.78 2.85 -5.10
CA VAL A 10 3.86 1.87 -4.91
C VAL A 10 4.46 1.45 -6.25
N VAL A 11 3.65 1.22 -7.29
CA VAL A 11 4.14 0.92 -8.64
C VAL A 11 5.05 2.03 -9.17
N ARG A 12 4.59 3.29 -9.10
CA ARG A 12 5.39 4.45 -9.56
C ARG A 12 6.68 4.61 -8.77
N TRP A 13 6.63 4.38 -7.46
CA TRP A 13 7.81 4.46 -6.61
C TRP A 13 8.83 3.36 -6.95
N VAL A 14 8.38 2.11 -7.13
CA VAL A 14 9.24 1.00 -7.56
C VAL A 14 9.88 1.30 -8.93
N GLU A 15 9.10 1.81 -9.88
CA GLU A 15 9.60 2.22 -11.20
C GLU A 15 10.69 3.30 -11.07
N THR A 16 10.43 4.33 -10.26
CA THR A 16 11.37 5.44 -10.03
C THR A 16 12.67 4.97 -9.37
N VAL A 17 12.57 4.07 -8.40
CA VAL A 17 13.73 3.55 -7.65
C VAL A 17 14.59 2.61 -8.49
N THR A 18 13.95 1.77 -9.30
CA THR A 18 14.65 0.75 -10.09
C THR A 18 15.05 1.23 -11.48
N GLY A 19 14.38 2.25 -12.02
CA GLY A 19 14.53 2.69 -13.41
C GLY A 19 14.05 1.66 -14.42
N ILE A 20 13.25 0.67 -13.98
CA ILE A 20 12.77 -0.45 -14.79
C ILE A 20 11.24 -0.36 -14.88
N ASP A 21 10.71 -0.60 -16.09
CA ASP A 21 9.26 -0.62 -16.34
C ASP A 21 8.55 -1.51 -15.31
N THR A 22 7.60 -0.92 -14.59
CA THR A 22 6.94 -1.57 -13.45
C THR A 22 5.44 -1.54 -13.64
N ILE A 23 4.84 -2.73 -13.59
CA ILE A 23 3.43 -2.93 -13.87
C ILE A 23 2.66 -3.41 -12.65
N LYS A 24 1.34 -3.24 -12.69
CA LYS A 24 0.45 -3.92 -11.74
C LYS A 24 0.28 -5.38 -12.14
N ALA A 25 0.20 -6.25 -11.13
CA ALA A 25 -0.25 -7.62 -11.36
C ALA A 25 -1.65 -7.63 -12.00
N TYR A 26 -1.88 -8.60 -12.90
CA TYR A 26 -3.16 -8.81 -13.59
C TYR A 26 -3.64 -7.63 -14.46
N GLN A 27 -2.75 -6.75 -14.91
CA GLN A 27 -3.13 -5.74 -15.89
C GLN A 27 -3.54 -6.40 -17.23
N SER A 28 -4.57 -5.87 -17.87
CA SER A 28 -4.99 -6.30 -19.19
C SER A 28 -3.92 -5.94 -20.23
N GLY A 29 -3.43 -6.91 -21.00
CA GLY A 29 -2.48 -6.67 -22.10
C GLY A 29 -1.33 -7.69 -22.13
N PRO A 30 -0.47 -7.64 -23.15
CA PRO A 30 0.74 -8.43 -23.18
C PRO A 30 1.70 -7.99 -22.06
N ALA A 31 2.46 -8.95 -21.51
CA ALA A 31 3.53 -8.63 -20.58
C ALA A 31 4.60 -7.75 -21.27
N PRO A 32 5.22 -6.80 -20.55
CA PRO A 32 6.30 -5.99 -21.09
C PRO A 32 7.51 -6.84 -21.50
N THR A 33 8.36 -6.27 -22.35
CA THR A 33 9.66 -6.86 -22.68
C THR A 33 10.58 -6.84 -21.46
N THR A 34 11.25 -7.97 -21.17
CA THR A 34 12.22 -8.03 -20.07
C THR A 34 13.42 -7.09 -20.29
N PRO A 35 13.97 -6.46 -19.24
CA PRO A 35 13.59 -6.59 -17.83
C PRO A 35 12.37 -5.73 -17.47
N TYR A 36 11.50 -6.26 -16.62
CA TYR A 36 10.38 -5.53 -16.05
C TYR A 36 10.10 -5.99 -14.61
N ASN A 37 9.44 -5.13 -13.84
CA ASN A 37 8.94 -5.46 -12.51
C ASN A 37 7.42 -5.57 -12.52
N MET A 38 6.88 -6.40 -11.63
CA MET A 38 5.45 -6.50 -11.39
C MET A 38 5.18 -6.34 -9.90
N VAL A 39 4.26 -5.46 -9.54
CA VAL A 39 3.82 -5.26 -8.16
C VAL A 39 2.45 -5.89 -7.99
N ASN A 40 2.37 -6.90 -7.14
CA ASN A 40 1.13 -7.51 -6.69
C ASN A 40 0.73 -6.95 -5.33
N MET A 41 -0.54 -6.61 -5.15
CA MET A 41 -1.09 -6.27 -3.84
C MET A 41 -1.61 -7.56 -3.19
N LEU A 42 -1.09 -7.88 -2.01
CA LEU A 42 -1.45 -9.10 -1.26
C LEU A 42 -2.68 -8.87 -0.38
N GLY A 43 -2.84 -7.64 0.12
CA GLY A 43 -3.96 -7.25 0.96
C GLY A 43 -3.62 -6.02 1.80
N SER A 44 -4.59 -5.60 2.60
CA SER A 44 -4.48 -4.52 3.57
C SER A 44 -4.93 -5.01 4.95
N ARG A 45 -4.37 -4.41 6.01
CA ARG A 45 -4.80 -4.66 7.38
C ARG A 45 -4.72 -3.39 8.21
N ASP A 46 -5.63 -3.26 9.16
CA ASP A 46 -5.58 -2.20 10.15
C ASP A 46 -4.47 -2.50 11.15
N ILE A 47 -3.66 -1.49 11.47
CA ILE A 47 -2.54 -1.66 12.40
C ILE A 47 -3.03 -1.66 13.85
N ARG A 48 -4.08 -0.89 14.11
CA ARG A 48 -4.65 -0.69 15.44
C ARG A 48 -6.08 -1.20 15.45
N ALA A 49 -6.41 -1.99 16.47
CA ALA A 49 -7.77 -2.50 16.67
C ALA A 49 -8.76 -1.42 17.11
N HIS A 50 -8.25 -0.31 17.67
CA HIS A 50 -9.05 0.83 18.12
C HIS A 50 -8.44 2.13 17.61
N GLU A 51 -9.28 2.99 17.05
CA GLU A 51 -8.90 4.29 16.52
C GLU A 51 -8.60 5.25 17.67
N GLN A 52 -7.49 5.96 17.59
CA GLN A 52 -7.09 6.91 18.63
C GLN A 52 -7.61 8.33 18.40
N VAL A 53 -7.99 8.65 17.17
CA VAL A 53 -8.38 10.00 16.77
C VAL A 53 -9.57 9.92 15.81
N ILE A 54 -10.69 10.47 16.25
CA ILE A 54 -11.85 10.76 15.41
C ILE A 54 -11.69 12.23 14.99
N GLU A 55 -11.52 12.47 13.69
CA GLU A 55 -11.57 13.84 13.17
C GLU A 55 -13.03 14.21 12.92
N PHE A 56 -13.50 15.29 13.54
CA PHE A 56 -14.81 15.86 13.30
C PHE A 56 -14.68 16.99 12.28
N ALA A 57 -15.45 16.91 11.20
CA ALA A 57 -15.58 17.99 10.23
C ALA A 57 -16.98 18.58 10.31
N ASP A 58 -17.07 19.87 10.67
CA ASP A 58 -18.33 20.61 10.64
C ASP A 58 -18.74 20.86 9.18
N GLN A 59 -19.83 20.22 8.74
CA GLN A 59 -20.48 20.51 7.46
C GLN A 59 -21.92 20.98 7.70
N GLY A 60 -22.07 22.13 8.35
CA GLY A 60 -23.39 22.71 8.61
C GLY A 60 -24.15 21.97 9.72
N PRO A 61 -25.44 21.60 9.54
CA PRO A 61 -26.22 20.91 10.59
C PRO A 61 -25.77 19.46 10.82
N ASP A 62 -24.96 18.89 9.93
CA ASP A 62 -24.50 17.50 10.01
C ASP A 62 -23.05 17.43 10.48
N VAL A 63 -22.79 16.58 11.49
CA VAL A 63 -21.43 16.30 11.98
C VAL A 63 -20.90 15.05 11.29
N LYS A 64 -19.89 15.22 10.42
CA LYS A 64 -19.19 14.07 9.83
C LYS A 64 -18.00 13.69 10.69
N ALA A 65 -18.12 12.57 11.39
CA ALA A 65 -16.98 11.93 12.05
C ALA A 65 -16.25 11.04 11.05
N SER A 66 -14.98 11.34 10.80
CA SER A 66 -14.12 10.48 9.98
C SER A 66 -13.04 9.89 10.86
N PRO A 67 -13.09 8.60 11.17
CA PRO A 67 -12.01 7.97 11.88
C PRO A 67 -10.74 7.96 11.03
N VAL A 68 -9.62 8.23 11.68
CA VAL A 68 -8.30 8.12 11.05
C VAL A 68 -7.77 6.72 11.33
N ILE A 69 -7.82 5.86 10.31
CA ILE A 69 -7.38 4.47 10.41
C ILE A 69 -5.97 4.36 9.84
N GLU A 70 -5.07 3.83 10.65
CA GLU A 70 -3.71 3.49 10.23
C GLU A 70 -3.74 2.10 9.57
N VAL A 71 -3.46 2.06 8.26
CA VAL A 71 -3.53 0.85 7.45
C VAL A 71 -2.13 0.47 6.97
N GLU A 72 -1.84 -0.83 6.99
CA GLU A 72 -0.68 -1.43 6.36
C GLU A 72 -1.11 -2.21 5.13
N TRP A 73 -0.58 -1.80 3.97
CA TRP A 73 -0.71 -2.52 2.71
C TRP A 73 0.50 -3.42 2.50
N SER A 74 0.22 -4.69 2.18
CA SER A 74 1.24 -5.69 1.85
C SER A 74 1.33 -5.87 0.35
N PHE A 75 2.53 -5.76 -0.20
CA PHE A 75 2.81 -5.94 -1.62
C PHE A 75 3.90 -6.99 -1.83
N SER A 76 3.86 -7.66 -2.97
CA SER A 76 4.94 -8.49 -3.49
C SER A 76 5.45 -7.88 -4.78
N VAL A 77 6.75 -7.59 -4.84
CA VAL A 77 7.42 -7.06 -6.02
C VAL A 77 8.21 -8.18 -6.67
N HIS A 78 7.88 -8.46 -7.92
CA HIS A 78 8.50 -9.48 -8.75
C HIS A 78 9.36 -8.81 -9.80
N ALA A 79 10.60 -9.25 -9.99
CA ALA A 79 11.47 -8.80 -11.07
C ALA A 79 11.71 -9.93 -12.06
N TYR A 80 11.64 -9.61 -13.35
CA TYR A 80 11.89 -10.52 -14.47
C TYR A 80 13.05 -9.99 -15.31
N GLY A 81 13.85 -10.89 -15.89
CA GLY A 81 15.00 -10.57 -16.73
C GLY A 81 16.25 -11.37 -16.35
N SER A 82 17.37 -11.14 -17.02
CA SER A 82 18.58 -11.95 -16.85
C SER A 82 19.17 -11.93 -15.43
N ASN A 83 19.11 -10.79 -14.73
CA ASN A 83 19.63 -10.62 -13.37
C ASN A 83 18.57 -10.01 -12.42
N PRO A 84 17.49 -10.75 -12.10
CA PRO A 84 16.32 -10.16 -11.44
C PRO A 84 16.59 -9.76 -9.98
N THR A 85 17.58 -10.37 -9.32
CA THR A 85 17.95 -10.03 -7.93
C THR A 85 18.60 -8.66 -7.81
N ASP A 86 19.41 -8.26 -8.80
CA ASP A 86 20.09 -6.97 -8.76
C ASP A 86 19.12 -5.81 -9.04
N ASN A 87 18.11 -6.04 -9.89
CA ASN A 87 17.03 -5.09 -10.14
C ASN A 87 16.31 -4.67 -8.85
N LEU A 88 16.13 -5.60 -7.91
CA LEU A 88 15.42 -5.36 -6.66
C LEU A 88 16.32 -4.81 -5.54
N ARG A 89 17.65 -4.83 -5.70
CA ARG A 89 18.60 -4.41 -4.66
C ARG A 89 18.42 -2.95 -4.27
N GLY A 90 18.12 -2.08 -5.24
CA GLY A 90 17.91 -0.65 -5.03
C GLY A 90 16.77 -0.33 -4.06
N ILE A 91 15.71 -1.15 -4.05
CA ILE A 91 14.51 -0.96 -3.22
C ILE A 91 14.85 -1.02 -1.72
N ARG A 92 15.72 -1.96 -1.31
CA ARG A 92 16.14 -2.07 0.11
C ARG A 92 16.88 -0.83 0.59
N SER A 93 17.74 -0.27 -0.25
CA SER A 93 18.49 0.95 0.07
C SER A 93 17.58 2.18 0.05
N ALA A 94 16.72 2.29 -0.96
CA ALA A 94 15.75 3.38 -1.12
C ALA A 94 14.80 3.50 0.09
N ALA A 95 14.32 2.38 0.61
CA ALA A 95 13.45 2.34 1.79
C ALA A 95 14.10 2.90 3.06
N LYS A 96 15.43 3.08 3.09
CA LYS A 96 16.17 3.67 4.22
C LYS A 96 16.52 5.15 3.99
N LEU A 97 16.26 5.70 2.80
CA LEU A 97 16.62 7.06 2.43
C LEU A 97 15.36 7.92 2.26
N SER A 98 15.15 8.86 3.19
CA SER A 98 13.97 9.73 3.19
C SER A 98 13.78 10.53 1.90
N GLN A 99 14.88 10.91 1.23
CA GLN A 99 14.85 11.64 -0.05
C GLN A 99 14.25 10.80 -1.18
N VAL A 100 14.48 9.50 -1.19
CA VAL A 100 13.96 8.59 -2.22
C VAL A 100 12.50 8.20 -1.92
N MET A 101 12.06 8.39 -0.68
CA MET A 101 10.68 8.20 -0.24
C MET A 101 9.77 9.39 -0.57
N GLU A 102 10.33 10.54 -0.98
CA GLU A 102 9.59 11.78 -1.24
C GLU A 102 8.35 11.62 -2.13
N PRO A 103 8.36 10.82 -3.22
CA PRO A 103 7.18 10.63 -4.08
C PRO A 103 5.98 9.96 -3.38
N MET A 104 6.23 9.27 -2.26
CA MET A 104 5.19 8.62 -1.45
C MET A 104 4.76 9.51 -0.26
N LEU A 105 5.59 10.50 0.12
CA LEU A 105 5.31 11.36 1.26
C LEU A 105 4.28 12.46 0.93
N PRO A 106 3.50 12.91 1.92
CA PRO A 106 3.39 12.36 3.29
C PRO A 106 2.43 11.16 3.38
N SER A 107 1.80 10.79 2.26
CA SER A 107 0.65 9.88 2.20
C SER A 107 0.96 8.44 2.63
N LEU A 108 2.14 7.95 2.23
CA LEU A 108 2.58 6.58 2.39
C LEU A 108 4.05 6.53 2.83
N ILE A 109 4.36 5.58 3.70
CA ILE A 109 5.71 5.33 4.20
C ILE A 109 6.00 3.84 4.06
N VAL A 110 7.14 3.50 3.45
CA VAL A 110 7.62 2.12 3.46
C VAL A 110 8.05 1.77 4.88
N HIS A 111 7.34 0.82 5.48
CA HIS A 111 7.60 0.36 6.83
C HIS A 111 8.68 -0.72 6.86
N GLU A 112 8.53 -1.72 5.99
CA GLU A 112 9.40 -2.89 5.96
C GLU A 112 9.59 -3.39 4.53
N VAL A 113 10.78 -3.94 4.27
CA VAL A 113 11.15 -4.62 3.02
C VAL A 113 11.75 -5.97 3.40
N SER A 114 11.23 -7.06 2.83
CA SER A 114 11.76 -8.39 3.07
C SER A 114 13.12 -8.60 2.40
N GLN A 115 13.73 -9.76 2.66
CA GLN A 115 14.85 -10.24 1.85
C GLN A 115 14.43 -10.48 0.38
N ILE A 116 15.39 -10.35 -0.53
CA ILE A 116 15.22 -10.70 -1.94
C ILE A 116 15.39 -12.21 -2.05
N ARG A 117 14.39 -12.87 -2.64
CA ARG A 117 14.35 -14.31 -2.88
C ARG A 117 14.47 -14.57 -4.38
N HIS A 118 15.32 -15.50 -4.77
CA HIS A 118 15.36 -16.00 -6.15
C HIS A 118 14.33 -17.12 -6.29
N VAL A 119 13.31 -16.89 -7.12
CA VAL A 119 12.15 -17.78 -7.26
C VAL A 119 11.81 -17.89 -8.75
N PRO A 120 12.52 -18.73 -9.53
CA PRO A 120 12.24 -18.94 -10.94
C PRO A 120 10.79 -19.37 -11.18
N ASP A 121 10.17 -18.85 -12.24
CA ASP A 121 8.81 -19.20 -12.64
C ASP A 121 8.84 -20.01 -13.95
N TRP A 122 7.91 -20.96 -14.09
CA TRP A 122 7.69 -21.69 -15.33
C TRP A 122 6.60 -20.99 -16.14
N ILE A 123 6.98 -20.30 -17.23
CA ILE A 123 6.08 -19.50 -18.07
C ILE A 123 6.29 -19.90 -19.53
N ASN A 124 5.21 -20.16 -20.28
CA ASN A 124 5.26 -20.51 -21.71
C ASN A 124 6.23 -21.68 -22.02
N ASN A 125 6.20 -22.74 -21.21
CA ASN A 125 7.07 -23.92 -21.32
C ASN A 125 8.57 -23.64 -21.18
N GLN A 126 8.96 -22.55 -20.51
CA GLN A 126 10.36 -22.24 -20.23
C GLN A 126 10.53 -21.73 -18.79
N TRP A 127 11.65 -22.09 -18.16
CA TRP A 127 12.06 -21.48 -16.89
C TRP A 127 12.49 -20.04 -17.14
N GLN A 128 11.81 -19.09 -16.49
CA GLN A 128 12.21 -17.69 -16.50
C GLN A 128 12.87 -17.31 -15.18
N PRO A 129 14.04 -16.65 -15.22
CA PRO A 129 14.65 -16.09 -14.03
C PRO A 129 13.72 -15.02 -13.43
N ARG A 130 13.41 -15.20 -12.14
CA ARG A 130 12.59 -14.26 -11.37
C ARG A 130 13.11 -14.13 -9.96
N ALA A 131 13.05 -12.90 -9.44
CA ALA A 131 13.27 -12.61 -8.03
C ALA A 131 12.03 -11.95 -7.42
N GLN A 132 11.87 -12.07 -6.12
CA GLN A 132 10.76 -11.51 -5.37
C GLN A 132 11.25 -10.85 -4.07
N LEU A 133 10.64 -9.74 -3.70
CA LEU A 133 10.65 -9.22 -2.32
C LEU A 133 9.24 -8.81 -1.91
N ASP A 134 8.98 -8.76 -0.62
CA ASP A 134 7.75 -8.25 -0.05
C ASP A 134 8.00 -6.83 0.48
N LEU A 135 7.02 -5.95 0.27
CA LEU A 135 7.05 -4.55 0.64
C LEU A 135 5.82 -4.23 1.49
N PHE A 136 6.04 -3.70 2.68
CA PHE A 136 4.99 -3.30 3.60
C PHE A 136 4.95 -1.77 3.68
N VAL A 137 3.82 -1.20 3.33
CA VAL A 137 3.64 0.25 3.25
C VAL A 137 2.53 0.66 4.20
N ARG A 138 2.76 1.73 4.96
CA ARG A 138 1.81 2.28 5.91
C ARG A 138 1.32 3.64 5.46
N GLY A 139 0.09 3.95 5.83
CA GLY A 139 -0.49 5.27 5.63
C GLY A 139 -1.82 5.38 6.33
N LEU A 140 -2.50 6.49 6.08
CA LEU A 140 -3.77 6.82 6.71
C LEU A 140 -4.91 6.68 5.71
N THR A 141 -5.95 5.96 6.10
CA THR A 141 -7.24 5.96 5.41
C THR A 141 -8.24 6.80 6.22
N ARG A 142 -9.20 7.37 5.52
CA ARG A 142 -10.23 8.25 6.06
C ARG A 142 -11.54 7.85 5.41
N ASP A 143 -12.15 6.78 5.89
CA ASP A 143 -13.49 6.41 5.49
C ASP A 143 -14.47 6.95 6.54
N GLY A 144 -15.02 8.13 6.26
CA GLY A 144 -15.93 8.82 7.16
C GLY A 144 -17.38 8.41 6.94
N PHE A 145 -18.04 8.03 8.03
CA PHE A 145 -19.49 7.83 8.07
C PHE A 145 -20.19 9.14 8.44
N LEU A 146 -21.37 9.38 7.86
CA LEU A 146 -22.27 10.43 8.35
C LEU A 146 -22.85 9.92 9.67
N LEU A 147 -22.51 10.59 10.78
CA LEU A 147 -23.18 10.33 12.05
C LEU A 147 -24.38 11.29 12.13
N ASP A 148 -25.57 10.73 12.07
CA ASP A 148 -26.78 11.46 12.44
C ASP A 148 -26.77 11.58 13.98
N VAL A 149 -26.62 12.79 14.49
CA VAL A 149 -26.52 13.02 15.93
C VAL A 149 -27.92 12.87 16.49
N ILE A 150 -28.26 11.70 17.04
CA ILE A 150 -29.55 11.52 17.72
C ILE A 150 -29.62 12.56 18.85
N GLU A 151 -30.59 13.46 18.75
CA GLU A 151 -30.93 14.41 19.81
C GLU A 151 -31.09 13.65 21.13
N GLN A 152 -30.25 14.02 22.10
CA GLN A 152 -30.26 13.64 23.53
C GLN A 152 -31.28 12.57 23.93
N THR A 153 -30.85 11.31 24.01
CA THR A 153 -31.57 10.34 24.86
C THR A 153 -31.10 10.54 26.30
N GLU A 154 -31.81 11.37 27.06
CA GLU A 154 -31.67 11.43 28.51
C GLU A 154 -32.19 10.13 29.12
N ILE A 155 -31.28 9.24 29.51
CA ILE A 155 -31.66 8.06 30.30
C ILE A 155 -31.85 8.53 31.75
N ASN A 156 -33.10 8.87 32.10
CA ASN A 156 -33.50 9.17 33.45
C ASN A 156 -33.67 7.86 34.23
N ILE A 157 -32.75 7.56 35.15
CA ILE A 157 -32.87 6.42 36.07
C ILE A 157 -33.55 6.92 37.34
N GLU A 158 -34.87 6.74 37.44
CA GLU A 158 -35.58 6.89 38.71
C GLU A 158 -35.26 5.68 39.61
N ARG A 159 -34.71 5.94 40.80
CA ARG A 159 -34.58 4.92 41.85
C ARG A 159 -35.94 4.75 42.54
N VAL A 160 -36.44 3.51 42.56
CA VAL A 160 -37.61 3.07 43.36
C VAL A 160 -37.21 2.89 44.82
#